data_AF-A0A3G3IKK6-F1
#
_entry.id   AF-A0A3G3IKK6-F1
#
_cell.length_a   1.000
_cell.length_b   1.000
_cell.length_c   1.000
_cell.angle_alpha   90.00
_cell.angle_beta   90.00
_cell.angle_gamma   90.00
#
_symmetry.space_group_name_H-M   'P 1'
#
loop_
_entity.id
_entity.type
_entity.pdbx_description
1 polymer ?
#
loop_
_entity_poly.entity_id
_entity_poly.type
_entity_poly.pdbx_seq_one_letter_code
_entity_poly.pdbx_strand_id
1 'polypeptide(L)'
;MTLDEYKKLIVETSTEDWINIPCGAGSGSSYRDAIKGGGEFNNIEIDSHGEVLSLKKDLLVSVAWGMTHNDDFVEKWANLFPSSHASSSFVDFFYANQLVYRDIYVAVDGGRCLIPLPEIQIDESTHEIKELVVSKEKYKFFRLLNGTGYDYDRYFKRTGIEIIDKSWMD
;
A
#
# COMPACT_ATOMS: atom_id res chain seq x y z
N MET A 1 -9.56 9.18 19.21
CA MET A 1 -9.51 9.25 17.75
C MET A 1 -10.52 8.25 17.20
N THR A 2 -11.47 8.71 16.39
CA THR A 2 -12.38 7.86 15.61
C THR A 2 -11.75 7.47 14.27
N LEU A 3 -12.36 6.54 13.51
CA LEU A 3 -11.87 6.19 12.18
C LEU A 3 -11.92 7.39 11.22
N ASP A 4 -12.98 8.20 11.28
CA ASP A 4 -13.12 9.42 10.48
C ASP A 4 -12.03 10.46 10.80
N GLU A 5 -11.73 10.66 12.09
CA GLU A 5 -10.64 11.55 12.53
C GLU A 5 -9.28 11.03 12.07
N TYR A 6 -9.04 9.71 12.18
CA TYR A 6 -7.82 9.05 11.72
C TYR A 6 -7.64 9.20 10.22
N LYS A 7 -8.67 8.89 9.44
CA LYS A 7 -8.69 9.04 8.00
C LYS A 7 -8.34 10.48 7.58
N LYS A 8 -9.05 11.45 8.15
CA LYS A 8 -8.80 12.88 7.87
C LYS A 8 -7.34 13.25 8.15
N LEU A 9 -6.82 12.81 9.30
CA LEU A 9 -5.43 13.02 9.68
C LEU A 9 -4.46 12.46 8.63
N ILE A 10 -4.67 11.23 8.13
CA ILE A 10 -3.82 10.62 7.11
C ILE A 10 -3.83 11.41 5.80
N VAL A 11 -5.02 11.74 5.29
CA VAL A 11 -5.19 12.41 3.98
C VAL A 11 -4.63 13.84 3.96
N GLU A 12 -4.53 14.49 5.12
CA GLU A 12 -3.98 15.84 5.28
C GLU A 12 -2.45 15.87 5.44
N THR A 13 -1.77 14.72 5.49
CA THR A 13 -0.30 14.68 5.63
C THR A 13 0.45 14.80 4.30
N SER A 14 1.71 15.25 4.37
CA SER A 14 2.68 15.16 3.29
C SER A 14 3.84 14.23 3.66
N THR A 15 4.69 13.87 2.70
CA THR A 15 5.84 12.97 2.93
C THR A 15 6.76 13.46 4.06
N GLU A 16 6.89 14.78 4.24
CA GLU A 16 7.72 15.43 5.25
C GLU A 16 7.16 15.28 6.68
N ASP A 17 5.86 14.99 6.83
CA ASP A 17 5.24 14.75 8.14
C ASP A 17 5.65 13.39 8.73
N TRP A 18 6.22 12.50 7.92
CA TRP A 18 6.51 11.14 8.31
C TRP A 18 8.01 10.89 8.50
N ILE A 19 8.32 9.94 9.38
CA ILE A 19 9.62 9.28 9.46
C ILE A 19 9.44 7.92 8.78
N ASN A 20 10.12 7.70 7.65
CA ASN A 20 10.26 6.36 7.09
C ASN A 20 11.37 5.61 7.85
N ILE A 21 11.05 4.40 8.26
CA ILE A 21 11.94 3.45 8.89
C ILE A 21 12.03 2.24 7.95
N PRO A 22 13.12 2.11 7.17
CA PRO A 22 13.31 0.95 6.31
C PRO A 22 13.71 -0.24 7.18
N CYS A 23 12.96 -1.34 7.06
CA CYS A 23 13.18 -2.54 7.87
C CYS A 23 13.77 -3.70 7.07
N GLY A 24 13.76 -3.63 5.73
CA GLY A 24 14.15 -4.71 4.84
C GLY A 24 13.06 -5.80 4.76
N ALA A 25 12.67 -6.20 3.56
CA ALA A 25 11.65 -7.23 3.36
C ALA A 25 12.04 -8.53 4.10
N GLY A 26 11.07 -9.13 4.81
CA GLY A 26 11.29 -10.35 5.61
C GLY A 26 12.23 -10.22 6.81
N SER A 27 12.75 -9.02 7.09
CA SER A 27 13.77 -8.79 8.14
C SER A 27 13.18 -8.28 9.46
N GLY A 28 11.85 -8.09 9.53
CA GLY A 28 11.05 -8.00 10.75
C GLY A 28 11.71 -7.22 11.90
N SER A 29 11.99 -5.93 11.73
CA SER A 29 12.66 -5.13 12.77
C SER A 29 11.83 -3.95 13.31
N SER A 30 10.51 -3.99 13.15
CA SER A 30 9.57 -3.19 13.95
C SER A 30 9.24 -3.82 15.32
N TYR A 31 9.73 -5.03 15.59
CA TYR A 31 9.66 -5.65 16.92
C TYR A 31 10.73 -5.07 17.85
N ARG A 32 10.38 -4.85 19.13
CA ARG A 32 11.38 -4.56 20.18
C ARG A 32 12.30 -5.76 20.45
N ASP A 33 11.81 -6.95 20.15
CA ASP A 33 12.49 -8.22 20.39
C ASP A 33 12.83 -8.91 19.06
N ALA A 34 14.05 -9.45 18.96
CA ALA A 34 14.47 -10.19 17.78
C ALA A 34 14.10 -11.68 17.93
N ILE A 35 13.35 -12.21 16.97
CA ILE A 35 13.12 -13.66 16.86
C ILE A 35 14.39 -14.29 16.29
N LYS A 36 15.11 -15.06 17.11
CA LYS A 36 16.32 -15.80 16.71
C LYS A 36 16.05 -17.29 16.73
N GLY A 37 16.35 -17.97 15.62
CA GLY A 37 16.39 -19.42 15.57
C GLY A 37 17.82 -19.97 15.74
N GLY A 38 18.00 -21.03 16.53
CA GLY A 38 19.21 -21.87 16.54
C GLY A 38 18.90 -23.37 16.72
N GLY A 39 19.34 -24.22 15.79
CA GLY A 39 19.02 -25.67 15.73
C GLY A 39 18.54 -26.11 14.34
N GLU A 40 18.08 -27.36 14.18
CA GLU A 40 17.32 -27.79 12.98
C GLU A 40 15.93 -27.13 13.00
N PHE A 41 15.86 -25.88 12.53
CA PHE A 41 14.61 -25.17 12.26
C PHE A 41 14.04 -25.68 10.94
N ASN A 42 13.22 -26.73 10.98
CA ASN A 42 12.41 -27.09 9.82
C ASN A 42 11.15 -26.19 9.80
N ASN A 43 11.18 -25.18 8.93
CA ASN A 43 10.03 -24.43 8.39
C ASN A 43 9.28 -23.47 9.33
N ILE A 44 9.96 -22.47 9.92
CA ILE A 44 9.25 -21.26 10.40
C ILE A 44 9.51 -20.12 9.41
N GLU A 45 8.49 -19.78 8.64
CA GLU A 45 8.49 -18.62 7.76
C GLU A 45 7.72 -17.48 8.47
N ILE A 46 8.37 -16.34 8.62
CA ILE A 46 7.76 -15.13 9.17
C ILE A 46 7.79 -14.11 8.04
N ASP A 47 6.61 -13.75 7.53
CA ASP A 47 6.47 -12.59 6.65
C ASP A 47 6.14 -11.35 7.48
N SER A 48 6.65 -10.20 7.03
CA SER A 48 6.48 -8.92 7.70
C SER A 48 6.60 -7.77 6.71
N HIS A 49 5.98 -6.65 7.05
CA HIS A 49 6.15 -5.42 6.30
C HIS A 49 7.62 -5.00 6.24
N GLY A 50 8.10 -4.67 5.05
CA GLY A 50 9.48 -4.25 4.82
C GLY A 50 9.74 -2.80 5.20
N GLU A 51 8.70 -1.98 5.33
CA GLU A 51 8.78 -0.54 5.57
C GLU A 51 7.73 -0.09 6.59
N VAL A 52 8.08 0.91 7.41
CA VAL A 52 7.16 1.56 8.36
C VAL A 52 7.28 3.09 8.28
N LEU A 53 6.15 3.78 8.25
CA LEU A 53 6.02 5.22 8.44
C LEU A 53 5.48 5.49 9.83
N SER A 54 6.16 6.36 10.59
CA SER A 54 5.67 6.91 11.86
C SER A 54 5.40 8.40 11.73
N LEU A 55 4.23 8.85 12.16
CA LEU A 55 3.81 10.24 12.00
C LEU A 55 4.49 11.13 13.05
N LYS A 56 5.25 12.14 12.63
CA LYS A 56 6.05 12.99 13.54
C LYS A 56 5.20 13.73 14.58
N LYS A 57 4.01 14.17 14.18
CA LYS A 57 3.09 14.95 15.03
C LYS A 57 2.22 14.10 15.96
N ASP A 58 2.11 12.80 15.69
CA ASP A 58 1.38 11.85 16.54
C ASP A 58 1.98 10.44 16.41
N LEU A 59 2.86 10.09 17.36
CA LEU A 59 3.59 8.82 17.35
C LEU A 59 2.70 7.60 17.59
N LEU A 60 1.41 7.78 17.90
CA LEU A 60 0.45 6.67 17.95
C LEU A 60 0.03 6.24 16.54
N VAL A 61 0.24 7.07 15.53
CA VAL A 61 -0.14 6.77 14.14
C VAL A 61 1.06 6.21 13.39
N SER A 62 0.88 5.03 12.83
CA SER A 62 1.86 4.42 11.92
C SER A 62 1.19 3.72 10.75
N VAL A 63 1.95 3.58 9.66
CA VAL A 63 1.57 2.80 8.48
C VAL A 63 2.71 1.85 8.15
N ALA A 64 2.43 0.59 7.86
CA ALA A 64 3.44 -0.39 7.44
C ALA A 64 3.07 -0.99 6.08
N TRP A 65 4.05 -1.27 5.22
CA TRP A 65 3.80 -1.87 3.92
C TRP A 65 4.94 -2.77 3.44
N GLY A 66 4.66 -3.55 2.39
CA GLY A 66 5.63 -4.44 1.74
C GLY A 66 5.50 -5.91 2.12
N MET A 67 4.56 -6.28 2.99
CA MET A 67 4.20 -7.69 3.24
C MET A 67 3.44 -8.26 2.05
N THR A 68 3.82 -9.46 1.57
CA THR A 68 3.29 -10.02 0.33
C THR A 68 1.80 -10.32 0.43
N HIS A 69 1.06 -9.95 -0.62
CA HIS A 69 -0.33 -10.38 -0.83
C HIS A 69 -0.43 -11.34 -2.02
N ASN A 70 0.20 -10.99 -3.15
CA ASN A 70 0.35 -11.87 -4.32
C ASN A 70 1.61 -11.49 -5.10
N ASP A 71 2.56 -12.40 -5.21
CA ASP A 71 3.84 -12.18 -5.89
C ASP A 71 3.75 -12.19 -7.43
N ASP A 72 2.67 -12.72 -8.00
CA ASP A 72 2.42 -12.76 -9.45
C ASP A 72 1.05 -12.14 -9.77
N PHE A 73 1.00 -10.80 -9.68
CA PHE A 73 -0.23 -10.05 -9.94
C PHE A 73 -0.42 -9.84 -11.45
N VAL A 74 -1.48 -10.45 -11.99
CA VAL A 74 -1.76 -10.45 -13.43
C VAL A 74 -3.05 -9.69 -13.73
N GLU A 75 -2.90 -8.49 -14.28
CA GLU A 75 -3.98 -7.61 -14.73
C GLU A 75 -3.49 -6.73 -15.90
N LYS A 76 -4.37 -6.49 -16.88
CA LYS A 76 -4.00 -5.73 -18.09
C LYS A 76 -3.41 -4.35 -17.76
N TRP A 77 -3.99 -3.66 -16.78
CA TRP A 77 -3.54 -2.33 -16.36
C TRP A 77 -2.19 -2.38 -15.61
N ALA A 78 -1.89 -3.49 -14.92
CA ALA A 78 -0.70 -3.65 -14.09
C ALA A 78 0.52 -4.14 -14.89
N ASN A 79 0.30 -4.94 -15.94
CA ASN A 79 1.37 -5.56 -16.73
C ASN A 79 1.72 -4.80 -18.04
N LEU A 80 1.13 -3.62 -18.30
CA LEU A 80 1.35 -2.84 -19.54
C LEU A 80 2.68 -2.06 -19.61
N PHE A 81 3.52 -2.18 -18.59
CA PHE A 81 4.77 -1.43 -18.46
C PHE A 81 5.94 -2.16 -19.16
N PRO A 82 7.10 -1.49 -19.38
CA PRO A 82 8.24 -2.13 -20.03
C PRO A 82 8.68 -3.43 -19.34
N SER A 83 8.71 -3.45 -18.01
CA SER A 83 8.63 -4.70 -17.26
C SER A 83 7.17 -5.06 -17.05
N SER A 84 6.76 -6.23 -17.54
CA SER A 84 5.41 -6.74 -17.33
C SER A 84 5.22 -7.35 -15.95
N HIS A 85 6.27 -7.53 -15.16
CA HIS A 85 6.13 -8.11 -13.82
C HIS A 85 5.47 -7.11 -12.87
N ALA A 86 4.43 -7.60 -12.17
CA ALA A 86 3.74 -6.89 -11.12
C ALA A 86 3.49 -7.83 -9.94
N SER A 87 3.50 -7.28 -8.74
CA SER A 87 3.17 -7.96 -7.49
C SER A 87 2.27 -7.05 -6.67
N SER A 88 1.59 -7.61 -5.66
CA SER A 88 0.77 -6.85 -4.73
C SER A 88 1.15 -7.15 -3.30
N SER A 89 1.02 -6.14 -2.46
CA SER A 89 1.39 -6.17 -1.05
C SER A 89 0.35 -5.45 -0.22
N PHE A 90 0.29 -5.81 1.05
CA PHE A 90 -0.55 -5.11 2.02
C PHE A 90 0.05 -3.76 2.40
N VAL A 91 -0.83 -2.81 2.69
CA VAL A 91 -0.53 -1.61 3.47
C VAL A 91 -1.48 -1.55 4.66
N ASP A 92 -0.88 -1.49 5.85
CA ASP A 92 -1.58 -1.58 7.12
C ASP A 92 -1.48 -0.27 7.87
N PHE A 93 -2.63 0.20 8.34
CA PHE A 93 -2.78 1.44 9.08
C PHE A 93 -3.00 1.10 10.55
N PHE A 94 -2.19 1.71 11.41
CA PHE A 94 -2.21 1.46 12.84
C PHE A 94 -2.51 2.75 13.62
N TYR A 95 -3.23 2.58 14.72
CA TYR A 95 -3.36 3.57 15.79
C TYR A 95 -3.06 2.92 17.13
N ALA A 96 -2.13 3.47 17.89
CA ALA A 96 -1.64 2.91 19.15
C ALA A 96 -1.26 1.41 19.02
N ASN A 97 -0.62 1.05 17.91
CA ASN A 97 -0.21 -0.32 17.55
C ASN A 97 -1.37 -1.31 17.32
N GLN A 98 -2.62 -0.83 17.22
CA GLN A 98 -3.76 -1.63 16.79
C GLN A 98 -3.97 -1.44 15.28
N LEU A 99 -4.10 -2.54 14.53
CA LEU A 99 -4.50 -2.49 13.11
C LEU A 99 -5.92 -1.93 13.02
N VAL A 100 -6.07 -0.76 12.42
CA VAL A 100 -7.36 -0.07 12.26
C VAL A 100 -7.92 -0.17 10.85
N TYR A 101 -7.05 -0.31 9.85
CA TYR A 101 -7.43 -0.47 8.45
C TYR A 101 -6.33 -1.19 7.67
N ARG A 102 -6.71 -1.93 6.63
CA ARG A 102 -5.79 -2.63 5.72
C ARG A 102 -6.27 -2.40 4.29
N ASP A 103 -5.32 -2.07 3.41
CA ASP A 103 -5.53 -1.91 1.97
C ASP A 103 -4.45 -2.67 1.20
N ILE A 104 -4.57 -2.68 -0.12
CA ILE A 104 -3.64 -3.35 -1.04
C ILE A 104 -3.14 -2.33 -2.07
N TYR A 105 -1.86 -2.44 -2.40
CA TYR A 105 -1.29 -1.82 -3.60
C TYR A 105 -0.61 -2.85 -4.48
N VAL A 106 -0.40 -2.45 -5.72
CA VAL A 106 0.27 -3.21 -6.76
C VAL A 106 1.56 -2.49 -7.13
N ALA A 107 2.69 -3.16 -6.92
CA ALA A 107 3.98 -2.71 -7.38
C ALA A 107 4.12 -3.08 -8.87
N VAL A 108 4.13 -2.08 -9.75
CA VAL A 108 4.19 -2.26 -11.22
C VAL A 108 5.59 -1.99 -11.78
N ASP A 109 5.82 -2.42 -13.03
CA ASP A 109 7.08 -2.21 -13.74
C ASP A 109 8.29 -2.77 -12.97
N GLY A 110 8.14 -3.97 -12.40
CA GLY A 110 9.17 -4.59 -11.56
C GLY A 110 9.44 -3.83 -10.26
N GLY A 111 8.41 -3.24 -9.65
CA GLY A 111 8.50 -2.58 -8.34
C GLY A 111 8.88 -1.10 -8.38
N ARG A 112 8.78 -0.42 -9.53
CA ARG A 112 9.13 1.00 -9.67
C ARG A 112 8.03 1.95 -9.22
N CYS A 113 6.78 1.52 -9.23
CA CYS A 113 5.67 2.37 -8.84
C CYS A 113 4.61 1.59 -8.05
N LEU A 114 4.10 2.18 -6.98
CA LEU A 114 3.12 1.57 -6.08
C LEU A 114 1.72 2.10 -6.37
N ILE A 115 0.93 1.40 -7.18
CA ILE A 115 -0.42 1.82 -7.58
C ILE A 115 -1.45 1.24 -6.62
N PRO A 116 -2.40 2.03 -6.08
CA PRO A 116 -3.49 1.48 -5.27
C PRO A 116 -4.28 0.43 -6.04
N LEU A 117 -4.67 -0.66 -5.39
CA LEU A 117 -5.59 -1.62 -6.01
C LEU A 117 -6.93 -0.89 -6.29
N PRO A 118 -7.38 -0.82 -7.56
CA PRO A 118 -8.62 -0.15 -7.90
C PRO A 118 -9.83 -0.98 -7.51
N GLU A 119 -10.97 -0.32 -7.33
CA GLU A 119 -12.27 -0.97 -7.30
C GLU A 119 -12.71 -1.27 -8.74
N ILE A 120 -13.32 -2.43 -8.95
CA ILE A 120 -13.90 -2.81 -10.23
C ILE A 120 -15.37 -2.41 -10.21
N GLN A 121 -15.77 -1.50 -11.10
CA GLN A 121 -17.17 -1.27 -11.39
C GLN A 121 -17.61 -2.14 -12.55
N ILE A 122 -18.67 -2.90 -12.31
CA ILE A 122 -19.26 -3.83 -13.27
C ILE A 122 -20.58 -3.22 -13.77
N ASP A 123 -20.83 -3.32 -15.06
CA ASP A 123 -22.16 -3.02 -15.61
C ASP A 123 -23.13 -4.14 -15.21
N GLU A 124 -24.16 -3.83 -14.42
CA GLU A 124 -25.11 -4.83 -13.91
C GLU A 124 -25.90 -5.54 -15.04
N SER A 125 -26.04 -4.90 -16.20
CA SER A 125 -26.80 -5.46 -17.31
C SER A 125 -25.95 -6.42 -18.16
N THR A 126 -24.69 -6.09 -18.41
CA THR A 126 -23.80 -6.91 -19.25
C THR A 126 -22.88 -7.83 -18.45
N HIS A 127 -22.74 -7.60 -17.14
CA HIS A 127 -21.74 -8.22 -16.25
C HIS A 127 -20.29 -8.02 -16.71
N GLU A 128 -20.03 -6.99 -17.53
CA GLU A 128 -18.70 -6.64 -18.00
C GLU A 128 -18.06 -5.56 -17.12
N ILE A 129 -16.73 -5.53 -17.09
CA ILE A 129 -15.98 -4.46 -16.42
C ILE A 129 -16.25 -3.16 -17.16
N LYS A 130 -16.89 -2.21 -16.48
CA LYS A 130 -17.16 -0.88 -16.99
C LYS A 130 -15.98 0.05 -16.78
N GLU A 131 -15.49 0.14 -15.54
CA GLU A 131 -14.42 1.05 -15.15
C GLU A 131 -13.63 0.51 -13.95
N LEU A 132 -12.35 0.87 -13.90
CA LEU A 132 -11.52 0.71 -12.71
C LEU A 132 -11.40 2.07 -12.05
N VAL A 133 -11.72 2.16 -10.76
CA VAL A 133 -11.75 3.44 -10.05
C VAL A 133 -10.95 3.42 -8.78
N VAL A 134 -10.45 4.60 -8.41
CA VAL A 134 -9.85 4.84 -7.11
C VAL A 134 -10.38 6.15 -6.53
N SER A 135 -10.59 6.21 -5.21
CA SER A 135 -10.92 7.47 -4.56
C SER A 135 -9.75 8.45 -4.64
N LYS A 136 -10.08 9.74 -4.71
CA LYS A 136 -9.09 10.83 -4.67
C LYS A 136 -8.20 10.79 -3.43
N GLU A 137 -8.76 10.39 -2.29
CA GLU A 137 -8.04 10.26 -1.02
C GLU A 137 -7.00 9.13 -1.09
N LYS A 138 -7.42 7.94 -1.56
CA LYS A 138 -6.53 6.80 -1.76
C LYS A 138 -5.42 7.13 -2.75
N TYR A 139 -5.74 7.74 -3.90
CA TYR A 139 -4.74 8.18 -4.88
C TYR A 139 -3.67 9.10 -4.25
N LYS A 140 -4.08 10.10 -3.46
CA LYS A 140 -3.15 11.03 -2.81
C LYS A 140 -2.24 10.34 -1.81
N PHE A 141 -2.78 9.43 -1.00
CA PHE A 141 -1.99 8.69 -0.03
C PHE A 141 -0.97 7.78 -0.72
N PHE A 142 -1.36 7.04 -1.75
CA PHE A 142 -0.41 6.18 -2.46
C PHE A 142 0.64 6.96 -3.26
N ARG A 143 0.32 8.18 -3.72
CA ARG A 143 1.32 9.12 -4.25
C ARG A 143 2.37 9.48 -3.19
N LEU A 144 1.95 9.73 -1.96
CA LEU A 144 2.85 9.97 -0.83
C LEU A 144 3.69 8.72 -0.53
N LEU A 145 3.04 7.54 -0.45
CA LEU A 145 3.68 6.26 -0.15
C LEU A 145 4.76 5.89 -1.17
N ASN A 146 4.50 6.15 -2.47
CA ASN A 146 5.46 5.92 -3.55
C ASN A 146 6.72 6.79 -3.42
N GLY A 147 6.64 7.93 -2.73
CA GLY A 147 7.74 8.87 -2.55
C GLY A 147 8.18 9.54 -3.86
N THR A 148 9.43 10.01 -3.90
CA THR A 148 9.96 10.87 -4.98
C THR A 148 10.76 10.13 -6.06
N GLY A 149 10.87 8.80 -6.00
CA GLY A 149 11.77 8.03 -6.86
C GLY A 149 11.36 7.96 -8.33
N TYR A 150 10.05 7.95 -8.59
CA TYR A 150 9.48 7.83 -9.95
C TYR A 150 8.26 8.73 -10.09
N ASP A 151 7.96 9.14 -11.33
CA ASP A 151 6.82 10.00 -11.66
C ASP A 151 5.49 9.22 -11.50
N TYR A 152 5.00 9.20 -10.27
CA TYR A 152 3.78 8.50 -9.89
C TYR A 152 2.58 8.87 -10.77
N ASP A 153 2.41 10.16 -11.07
CA ASP A 153 1.24 10.65 -11.81
C ASP A 153 1.27 10.14 -13.26
N ARG A 154 2.46 10.09 -13.88
CA ARG A 154 2.64 9.48 -15.20
C ARG A 154 2.39 7.98 -15.18
N TYR A 155 2.84 7.25 -14.16
CA TYR A 155 2.57 5.82 -14.04
C TYR A 155 1.07 5.56 -13.86
N PHE A 156 0.44 6.26 -12.92
CA PHE A 156 -0.99 6.14 -12.64
C PHE A 156 -1.82 6.42 -13.88
N LYS A 157 -1.52 7.51 -14.62
CA LYS A 157 -2.23 7.85 -15.87
C LYS A 157 -2.17 6.75 -16.92
N ARG A 158 -1.07 5.98 -17.00
CA ARG A 158 -0.93 4.87 -17.97
C ARG A 158 -1.82 3.68 -17.65
N THR A 159 -2.25 3.51 -16.40
CA THR A 159 -3.11 2.39 -15.98
C THR A 159 -4.53 2.49 -16.57
N GLY A 160 -4.98 3.70 -16.89
CA GLY A 160 -6.37 3.97 -17.27
C GLY A 160 -7.37 3.86 -16.10
N ILE A 161 -6.90 3.81 -14.85
CA ILE A 161 -7.75 3.87 -13.66
C ILE A 161 -8.25 5.31 -13.48
N GLU A 162 -9.55 5.45 -13.24
CA GLU A 162 -10.19 6.75 -13.04
C GLU A 162 -10.18 7.17 -11.57
N ILE A 163 -10.02 8.47 -11.32
CA ILE A 163 -10.06 9.04 -9.98
C ILE A 163 -11.45 9.62 -9.73
N ILE A 164 -12.14 9.11 -8.72
CA ILE A 164 -13.51 9.53 -8.37
C ILE A 164 -13.56 10.22 -7.00
N ASP A 165 -14.60 11.03 -6.81
CA ASP A 165 -14.91 11.63 -5.51
C ASP A 165 -15.77 10.65 -4.70
N LYS A 166 -15.09 9.75 -4.00
CA LYS A 166 -15.65 8.73 -3.13
C LYS A 166 -14.85 8.71 -1.84
N SER A 167 -15.50 8.40 -0.74
CA SER A 167 -14.86 8.24 0.56
C SER A 167 -14.00 6.97 0.58
N TRP A 168 -12.78 7.07 1.12
CA TRP A 168 -11.87 5.96 1.38
C TRP A 168 -11.95 5.51 2.85
N MET A 169 -11.67 4.24 3.14
CA MET A 169 -11.75 3.65 4.49
C MET A 169 -13.18 3.54 5.08
N ASP A 170 -14.18 3.35 4.21
CA ASP A 170 -15.59 3.10 4.60
C ASP A 170 -15.89 1.61 4.78
#